data_AF-A0A821XWY6-F1
#
_entry.id   AF-A0A821XWY6-F1
#
_cell.length_a   1.000
_cell.length_b   1.000
_cell.length_c   1.000
_cell.angle_alpha   90.00
_cell.angle_beta   90.00
_cell.angle_gamma   90.00
#
_symmetry.space_group_name_H-M   'P 1'
#
loop_
_entity.id
_entity.type
_entity.pdbx_description
1 polymer ?
#
loop_
_entity_poly.entity_id
_entity_poly.type
_entity_poly.pdbx_seq_one_letter_code
_entity_poly.pdbx_strand_id
1 'polypeptide(L)'
;MRLSTIVFLQDDLGRNLSTINNTLGNIQYKTYSNNDFNRFNLQFNPNCGPPYGDFAKPGLTNSESQTLFPHVISLWTDNINKTFLIELTFLDDIIENYGGKWFNKIATRFPESIWIEFNPILPVISDTCNEWKIDVLGYNVDPSKIVDYSSRQLHAIEHGGVRFYDQTSARPLFTFYSFDVPLLSIGSSEYLLNFDNSIADCQGINKNGLFINLHNNL
;
A
#
# COMPACT_ATOMS: atom_id res chain seq x y z
N MET A 1 -2.42 -14.04 -18.66
CA MET A 1 -2.91 -12.88 -17.88
C MET A 1 -1.76 -11.89 -17.79
N ARG A 2 -1.92 -10.63 -18.23
CA ARG A 2 -0.85 -9.62 -18.15
C ARG A 2 -0.88 -9.02 -16.74
N LEU A 3 0.19 -9.21 -15.99
CA LEU A 3 0.34 -8.66 -14.64
C LEU A 3 0.54 -7.15 -14.71
N SER A 4 -0.13 -6.38 -13.85
CA SER A 4 0.02 -4.93 -13.70
C SER A 4 1.28 -4.53 -12.93
N THR A 5 2.40 -5.25 -13.14
CA THR A 5 3.57 -5.09 -12.29
C THR A 5 4.88 -5.43 -12.98
N ILE A 6 5.99 -4.91 -12.44
CA ILE A 6 7.34 -5.17 -12.90
C ILE A 6 7.90 -6.38 -12.13
N VAL A 7 8.01 -7.50 -12.84
CA VAL A 7 8.50 -8.78 -12.30
C VAL A 7 9.99 -9.02 -12.57
N PHE A 8 10.63 -8.14 -13.33
CA PHE A 8 12.06 -8.17 -13.56
C PHE A 8 12.60 -6.76 -13.77
N LEU A 9 13.49 -6.35 -12.86
CA LEU A 9 14.27 -5.11 -12.92
C LEU A 9 15.66 -5.43 -12.38
N GLN A 10 16.69 -4.95 -13.05
CA GLN A 10 18.08 -5.16 -12.65
C GLN A 10 18.75 -3.79 -12.50
N ASP A 11 19.61 -3.63 -11.50
CA ASP A 11 20.41 -2.42 -11.35
C ASP A 11 21.71 -2.46 -12.16
N ASP A 12 22.46 -1.35 -12.17
CA ASP A 12 23.72 -1.21 -12.91
C ASP A 12 24.83 -2.17 -12.42
N LEU A 13 24.67 -2.77 -11.25
CA LEU A 13 25.59 -3.77 -10.69
C LEU A 13 25.17 -5.20 -11.03
N GLY A 14 24.10 -5.38 -11.81
CA GLY A 14 23.58 -6.68 -12.20
C GLY A 14 22.74 -7.37 -11.12
N ARG A 15 22.32 -6.66 -10.06
CA ARG A 15 21.48 -7.23 -9.01
C ARG A 15 20.02 -7.17 -9.44
N ASN A 16 19.32 -8.30 -9.34
CA ASN A 16 17.88 -8.35 -9.57
C ASN A 16 17.15 -7.69 -8.40
N LEU A 17 16.23 -6.79 -8.72
CA LEU A 17 15.41 -6.04 -7.76
C LEU A 17 13.98 -6.54 -7.69
N SER A 18 13.54 -7.38 -8.64
CA SER A 18 12.17 -7.91 -8.66
C SER A 18 12.07 -9.32 -9.23
N THR A 19 11.03 -10.03 -8.79
CA THR A 19 10.61 -11.36 -9.28
C THR A 19 9.08 -11.40 -9.40
N ILE A 20 8.52 -12.55 -9.75
CA ILE A 20 7.06 -12.77 -9.66
C ILE A 20 6.52 -12.74 -8.22
N ASN A 21 7.38 -12.92 -7.21
CA ASN A 21 7.01 -12.80 -5.80
C ASN A 21 7.35 -11.41 -5.24
N ASN A 22 8.38 -10.77 -5.77
CA ASN A 22 8.83 -9.44 -5.34
C ASN A 22 8.56 -8.44 -6.44
N THR A 23 7.34 -7.95 -6.51
CA THR A 23 6.86 -7.17 -7.66
C THR A 23 6.94 -5.67 -7.39
N LEU A 24 7.23 -4.87 -8.41
CA LEU A 24 7.27 -3.40 -8.28
C LEU A 24 6.12 -2.77 -9.07
N GLY A 25 5.36 -1.89 -8.40
CA GLY A 25 4.27 -1.15 -9.00
C GLY A 25 2.98 -1.95 -9.15
N ASN A 26 2.79 -3.01 -8.35
CA ASN A 26 1.56 -3.79 -8.38
C ASN A 26 0.39 -2.93 -7.84
N ILE A 27 -0.67 -2.76 -8.62
CA ILE A 27 -1.84 -1.98 -8.21
C ILE A 27 -2.89 -2.90 -7.58
N GLN A 28 -3.38 -2.49 -6.41
CA GLN A 28 -4.42 -3.18 -5.67
C GLN A 28 -5.63 -2.27 -5.54
N TYR A 29 -6.78 -2.71 -6.02
CA TYR A 29 -8.07 -2.11 -5.72
C TYR A 29 -8.75 -2.95 -4.64
N LYS A 30 -9.05 -2.33 -3.50
CA LYS A 30 -9.63 -3.01 -2.36
C LYS A 30 -11.05 -2.52 -2.12
N THR A 31 -11.96 -3.42 -1.81
CA THR A 31 -13.28 -3.09 -1.27
C THR A 31 -13.36 -3.56 0.17
N TYR A 32 -14.22 -2.92 0.97
CA TYR A 32 -14.35 -3.23 2.39
C TYR A 32 -15.77 -3.68 2.77
N SER A 33 -15.82 -4.61 3.72
CA SER A 33 -17.06 -5.15 4.27
C SER A 33 -17.50 -4.38 5.52
N ASN A 34 -18.75 -4.57 5.95
CA ASN A 34 -19.19 -4.08 7.26
C ASN A 34 -18.34 -4.65 8.42
N ASN A 35 -17.75 -5.85 8.26
CA ASN A 35 -16.91 -6.46 9.28
C ASN A 35 -15.58 -5.72 9.44
N ASP A 36 -15.04 -5.14 8.37
CA ASP A 36 -13.81 -4.34 8.45
C ASP A 36 -14.02 -3.09 9.30
N PHE A 37 -15.14 -2.39 9.09
CA PHE A 37 -15.52 -1.24 9.92
C PHE A 37 -15.83 -1.64 11.36
N ASN A 38 -16.49 -2.78 11.58
CA ASN A 38 -16.76 -3.27 12.93
C ASN A 38 -15.46 -3.58 13.68
N ARG A 39 -14.49 -4.26 13.02
CA ARG A 39 -13.17 -4.52 13.57
C ARG A 39 -12.43 -3.22 13.88
N PHE A 40 -12.40 -2.29 12.92
CA PHE A 40 -11.81 -0.97 13.10
C PHE A 40 -12.39 -0.24 14.31
N ASN A 41 -13.73 -0.18 14.44
CA ASN A 41 -14.37 0.52 15.55
C ASN A 41 -14.05 -0.12 16.91
N LEU A 42 -14.02 -1.46 17.00
CA LEU A 42 -13.62 -2.15 18.23
C LEU A 42 -12.17 -1.83 18.65
N GLN A 43 -11.29 -1.56 17.69
CA GLN A 43 -9.89 -1.24 17.93
C GLN A 43 -9.67 0.24 18.23
N PHE A 44 -10.26 1.12 17.42
CA PHE A 44 -10.06 2.56 17.47
C PHE A 44 -10.92 3.24 18.55
N ASN A 45 -12.13 2.74 18.78
CA ASN A 45 -13.06 3.25 19.78
C ASN A 45 -13.64 2.09 20.62
N PRO A 46 -12.83 1.45 21.47
CA PRO A 46 -13.23 0.23 22.19
C PRO A 46 -14.43 0.42 23.12
N ASN A 47 -14.75 1.67 23.49
CA ASN A 47 -15.89 2.01 24.34
C ASN A 47 -17.19 2.26 23.55
N CYS A 48 -17.14 2.28 22.22
CA CYS A 48 -18.31 2.39 21.34
C CYS A 48 -18.32 1.20 20.38
N GLY A 49 -18.99 0.12 20.80
CA GLY A 49 -19.11 -1.09 20.01
C GLY A 49 -19.99 -0.89 18.77
N PRO A 50 -19.73 -1.61 17.66
CA PRO A 50 -20.53 -1.51 16.45
C PRO A 50 -22.01 -1.92 16.69
N PRO A 51 -22.97 -1.34 15.95
CA PRO A 51 -22.81 -0.31 14.91
C PRO A 51 -22.77 1.13 15.47
N TYR A 52 -22.57 1.31 16.78
CA TYR A 52 -22.69 2.60 17.45
C TYR A 52 -21.37 3.37 17.36
N GLY A 53 -21.33 4.47 16.59
CA GLY A 53 -20.19 5.40 16.55
C GLY A 53 -20.09 6.21 15.25
N ASP A 54 -19.37 7.33 15.30
CA ASP A 54 -19.18 8.28 14.19
C ASP A 54 -18.37 7.71 13.00
N PHE A 55 -17.86 6.48 13.10
CA PHE A 55 -17.09 5.78 12.07
C PHE A 55 -17.73 4.47 11.59
N ALA A 56 -19.01 4.26 11.87
CA ALA A 56 -19.75 3.14 11.29
C ALA A 56 -20.22 3.48 9.86
N LYS A 57 -20.21 2.48 8.96
CA LYS A 57 -20.87 2.55 7.65
C LYS A 57 -22.10 1.64 7.62
N PRO A 58 -23.25 2.07 8.16
CA PRO A 58 -24.47 1.28 8.10
C PRO A 58 -24.97 1.13 6.66
N GLY A 59 -25.62 0.00 6.36
CA GLY A 59 -26.21 -0.27 5.05
C GLY A 59 -25.28 -0.97 4.04
N LEU A 60 -24.15 -1.51 4.50
CA LEU A 60 -23.21 -2.30 3.70
C LEU A 60 -23.64 -3.78 3.56
N THR A 61 -24.93 -4.07 3.38
CA THR A 61 -25.47 -5.44 3.42
C THR A 61 -24.96 -6.38 2.33
N ASN A 62 -24.38 -5.82 1.25
CA ASN A 62 -23.82 -6.57 0.12
C ASN A 62 -22.35 -6.20 -0.16
N SER A 63 -21.62 -5.66 0.82
CA SER A 63 -20.21 -5.31 0.61
C SER A 63 -19.28 -6.42 1.09
N GLU A 64 -18.33 -6.78 0.22
CA GLU A 64 -17.34 -7.82 0.47
C GLU A 64 -15.95 -7.21 0.60
N SER A 65 -15.15 -7.81 1.48
CA SER A 65 -13.75 -7.46 1.64
C SER A 65 -12.94 -8.28 0.65
N GLN A 66 -12.31 -7.61 -0.32
CA GLN A 66 -11.54 -8.27 -1.37
C GLN A 66 -10.46 -7.36 -1.93
N THR A 67 -9.42 -7.99 -2.48
CA THR A 67 -8.38 -7.31 -3.25
C THR A 67 -8.48 -7.76 -4.69
N LEU A 68 -8.64 -6.78 -5.59
CA LEU A 68 -8.80 -6.95 -7.02
C LEU A 68 -7.61 -6.31 -7.72
N PHE A 69 -7.15 -6.94 -8.79
CA PHE A 69 -5.96 -6.52 -9.52
C PHE A 69 -6.35 -6.10 -10.95
N PRO A 70 -5.88 -4.96 -11.44
CA PRO A 70 -6.07 -4.59 -12.82
C PRO A 70 -5.18 -5.41 -13.74
N HIS A 71 -5.45 -5.33 -15.05
CA HIS A 71 -4.61 -5.88 -16.09
C HIS A 71 -4.08 -4.78 -17.02
N VAL A 72 -2.90 -5.03 -17.60
CA VAL A 72 -2.24 -4.10 -18.52
C VAL A 72 -2.89 -4.14 -19.89
N ILE A 73 -3.42 -2.99 -20.32
CA ILE A 73 -3.87 -2.76 -21.70
C ILE A 73 -2.65 -2.51 -22.58
N SER A 74 -1.86 -1.50 -22.20
CA SER A 74 -0.74 -1.01 -22.98
C SER A 74 0.38 -0.46 -22.08
N LEU A 75 1.59 -0.40 -22.64
CA LEU A 75 2.80 0.05 -21.98
C LEU A 75 3.58 0.91 -22.98
N TRP A 76 3.96 2.10 -22.58
CA TRP A 76 4.86 2.98 -23.32
C TRP A 76 6.12 3.21 -22.51
N THR A 77 7.26 3.26 -23.19
CA THR A 77 8.57 3.43 -22.54
C THR A 77 9.33 4.57 -23.20
N ASP A 78 9.87 5.46 -22.38
CA ASP A 78 10.87 6.45 -22.77
C ASP A 78 12.23 6.02 -22.22
N ASN A 79 13.08 5.51 -23.11
CA ASN A 79 14.41 5.02 -22.76
C ASN A 79 15.40 6.13 -22.43
N ILE A 80 15.12 7.39 -22.82
CA ILE A 80 15.97 8.54 -22.53
C ILE A 80 15.76 8.95 -21.09
N ASN A 81 14.52 9.18 -20.69
CA ASN A 81 14.16 9.58 -19.32
C ASN A 81 13.96 8.39 -18.35
N LYS A 82 14.18 7.15 -18.82
CA LYS A 82 13.93 5.90 -18.07
C LYS A 82 12.54 5.87 -17.44
N THR A 83 11.56 6.38 -18.18
CA THR A 83 10.18 6.51 -17.73
C THR A 83 9.32 5.48 -18.46
N PHE A 84 8.29 4.99 -17.80
CA PHE A 84 7.27 4.15 -18.42
C PHE A 84 5.89 4.65 -18.02
N LEU A 85 4.95 4.50 -18.95
CA LEU A 85 3.54 4.78 -18.75
C LEU A 85 2.76 3.48 -18.96
N ILE A 86 1.88 3.16 -18.02
CA ILE A 86 1.09 1.92 -18.05
C ILE A 86 -0.38 2.31 -18.11
N GLU A 87 -1.09 1.78 -19.11
CA GLU A 87 -2.56 1.84 -19.15
C GLU A 87 -3.12 0.55 -18.54
N LEU A 88 -4.04 0.73 -17.60
CA LEU A 88 -4.62 -0.34 -16.79
C LEU A 88 -6.13 -0.32 -16.89
N THR A 89 -6.75 -1.50 -16.80
CA THR A 89 -8.20 -1.64 -16.63
C THR A 89 -8.54 -2.82 -15.74
N PHE A 90 -9.78 -2.86 -15.27
CA PHE A 90 -10.34 -3.98 -14.53
C PHE A 90 -11.24 -4.84 -15.42
N LEU A 91 -11.67 -5.99 -14.92
CA LEU A 91 -12.71 -6.80 -15.57
C LEU A 91 -14.04 -6.03 -15.57
N ASP A 92 -14.87 -6.23 -16.60
CA ASP A 92 -16.15 -5.53 -16.76
C ASP A 92 -17.04 -5.70 -15.52
N ASP A 93 -17.15 -6.92 -14.97
CA ASP A 93 -17.91 -7.19 -13.75
C ASP A 93 -17.43 -6.33 -12.56
N ILE A 94 -16.14 -6.05 -12.45
CA ILE A 94 -15.59 -5.21 -11.39
C ILE A 94 -15.94 -3.74 -11.62
N ILE A 95 -15.86 -3.30 -12.88
CA ILE A 95 -16.22 -1.94 -13.27
C ILE A 95 -17.72 -1.71 -13.06
N GLU A 96 -18.57 -2.68 -13.36
CA GLU A 96 -20.02 -2.58 -13.22
C GLU A 96 -20.47 -2.63 -11.76
N ASN A 97 -19.95 -3.58 -10.97
CA ASN A 97 -20.43 -3.80 -9.60
C ASN A 97 -19.77 -2.89 -8.56
N TYR A 98 -18.51 -2.52 -8.75
CA TYR A 98 -17.74 -1.76 -7.76
C TYR A 98 -17.30 -0.40 -8.30
N GLY A 99 -17.52 -0.14 -9.60
CA GLY A 99 -17.13 1.11 -10.22
C GLY A 99 -15.62 1.24 -10.32
N GLY A 100 -14.86 0.16 -10.54
CA GLY A 100 -13.38 0.07 -10.63
C GLY A 100 -12.70 0.95 -11.70
N LYS A 101 -13.18 2.17 -11.88
CA LYS A 101 -12.72 3.27 -12.72
C LYS A 101 -12.98 4.56 -11.94
N TRP A 102 -12.05 5.50 -12.02
CA TRP A 102 -12.21 6.80 -11.36
C TRP A 102 -13.36 7.62 -12.00
N PHE A 103 -13.58 7.46 -13.31
CA PHE A 103 -14.53 8.27 -14.09
C PHE A 103 -15.88 7.59 -14.30
N ASN A 104 -16.96 8.39 -14.35
CA ASN A 104 -18.31 7.93 -14.65
C ASN A 104 -18.78 6.78 -13.74
N LYS A 105 -18.36 6.82 -12.47
CA LYS A 105 -18.81 5.91 -11.43
C LYS A 105 -20.19 6.35 -10.93
N ILE A 106 -21.08 5.39 -10.69
CA ILE A 106 -22.34 5.65 -10.00
C ILE A 106 -22.00 6.10 -8.57
N ALA A 107 -22.62 7.18 -8.09
CA ALA A 107 -22.43 7.63 -6.73
C ALA A 107 -22.88 6.52 -5.75
N THR A 108 -21.90 5.81 -5.17
CA THR A 108 -22.13 4.75 -4.20
C THR A 108 -21.35 5.04 -2.92
N ARG A 109 -21.88 4.64 -1.76
CA ARG A 109 -21.14 4.68 -0.49
C ARG A 109 -20.25 3.45 -0.26
N PHE A 110 -19.99 2.65 -1.30
CA PHE A 110 -19.14 1.47 -1.21
C PHE A 110 -17.73 1.87 -0.77
N PRO A 111 -17.23 1.32 0.33
CA PRO A 111 -15.91 1.65 0.84
C PRO A 111 -14.84 0.96 -0.01
N GLU A 112 -13.88 1.74 -0.48
CA GLU A 112 -12.85 1.26 -1.39
C GLU A 112 -11.52 1.99 -1.20
N SER A 113 -10.46 1.41 -1.71
CA SER A 113 -9.16 2.07 -1.82
C SER A 113 -8.34 1.54 -2.98
N ILE A 114 -7.41 2.36 -3.45
CA ILE A 114 -6.42 2.00 -4.46
C ILE A 114 -5.04 2.16 -3.84
N TRP A 115 -4.23 1.11 -3.96
CA TRP A 115 -2.86 1.06 -3.48
C TRP A 115 -1.92 0.71 -4.62
N ILE A 116 -0.72 1.26 -4.57
CA ILE A 116 0.42 0.77 -5.34
C ILE A 116 1.43 0.14 -4.39
N GLU A 117 1.86 -1.06 -4.72
CA GLU A 117 2.82 -1.85 -3.96
C GLU A 117 4.19 -1.79 -4.63
N PHE A 118 5.20 -1.46 -3.84
CA PHE A 118 6.61 -1.53 -4.19
C PHE A 118 7.30 -2.52 -3.27
N ASN A 119 7.52 -3.75 -3.75
CA ASN A 119 8.06 -4.86 -2.97
C ASN A 119 9.34 -5.42 -3.64
N PRO A 120 10.50 -4.73 -3.50
CA PRO A 120 11.74 -5.16 -4.11
C PRO A 120 12.35 -6.37 -3.41
N ILE A 121 13.26 -7.06 -4.10
CA ILE A 121 14.19 -8.00 -3.46
C ILE A 121 15.16 -7.17 -2.60
N LEU A 122 15.14 -7.42 -1.30
CA LEU A 122 16.04 -6.77 -0.36
C LEU A 122 17.26 -7.65 -0.08
N PRO A 123 18.48 -7.09 -0.04
CA PRO A 123 19.71 -7.86 0.21
C PRO A 123 19.86 -8.30 1.67
N VAL A 124 19.08 -7.69 2.58
CA VAL A 124 19.03 -8.02 4.00
C VAL A 124 17.57 -8.30 4.36
N ILE A 125 17.33 -9.45 5.00
CA ILE A 125 16.07 -9.75 5.67
C ILE A 125 16.34 -9.55 7.15
N SER A 126 15.64 -8.58 7.75
CA SER A 126 15.77 -8.24 9.16
C SER A 126 14.56 -8.72 9.93
N ASP A 127 14.77 -9.15 11.16
CA ASP A 127 13.70 -9.45 12.11
C ASP A 127 13.04 -8.15 12.63
N THR A 128 13.41 -6.97 12.13
CA THR A 128 12.74 -5.72 12.44
C THR A 128 12.68 -4.84 11.20
N CYS A 129 11.86 -3.80 11.23
CA CYS A 129 11.74 -2.88 10.10
C CYS A 129 12.70 -1.69 10.19
N ASN A 130 13.82 -1.85 10.92
CA ASN A 130 14.73 -0.77 11.26
C ASN A 130 15.60 -0.30 10.08
N GLU A 131 15.69 -1.06 8.98
CA GLU A 131 16.32 -0.64 7.73
C GLU A 131 15.48 0.42 7.00
N TRP A 132 14.17 0.41 7.23
CA TRP A 132 13.29 1.43 6.69
C TRP A 132 13.38 2.70 7.52
N LYS A 133 13.49 3.83 6.80
CA LYS A 133 13.38 5.18 7.37
C LYS A 133 12.35 5.96 6.59
N ILE A 134 11.28 6.32 7.26
CA ILE A 134 10.15 7.07 6.69
C ILE A 134 10.37 8.53 7.06
N ASP A 135 10.38 9.43 6.07
CA ASP A 135 10.36 10.86 6.35
C ASP A 135 8.94 11.30 6.74
N VAL A 136 8.71 11.49 8.04
CA VAL A 136 7.43 11.97 8.58
C VAL A 136 7.66 13.35 9.18
N LEU A 137 7.04 14.37 8.61
CA LEU A 137 7.18 15.77 9.04
C LEU A 137 8.64 16.26 9.11
N GLY A 138 9.52 15.75 8.24
CA GLY A 138 10.95 16.09 8.21
C GLY A 138 11.84 15.23 9.13
N TYR A 139 11.26 14.25 9.83
CA TYR A 139 12.00 13.38 10.75
C TYR A 139 12.14 11.95 10.19
N ASN A 140 13.30 11.35 10.42
CA ASN A 140 13.53 9.94 10.08
C ASN A 140 12.87 9.03 11.11
N VAL A 141 11.69 8.51 10.78
CA VAL A 141 10.95 7.56 11.63
C VAL A 141 11.37 6.13 11.33
N ASP A 142 11.68 5.38 12.39
CA ASP A 142 11.90 3.95 12.36
C ASP A 142 10.56 3.24 12.66
N PRO A 143 9.97 2.50 11.70
CA PRO A 143 8.67 1.87 11.86
C PRO A 143 8.66 0.76 12.93
N SER A 144 9.83 0.23 13.33
CA SER A 144 9.93 -0.73 14.43
C SER A 144 9.94 -0.10 15.82
N LYS A 145 10.09 1.24 15.91
CA LYS A 145 10.27 1.98 17.17
C LYS A 145 9.18 3.02 17.39
N ILE A 146 7.98 2.75 16.93
CA ILE A 146 6.82 3.60 17.18
C ILE A 146 6.16 3.16 18.49
N VAL A 147 5.93 4.15 19.36
CA VAL A 147 5.29 3.97 20.67
C VAL A 147 3.90 3.35 20.53
N ASP A 148 3.51 2.59 21.54
CA ASP A 148 2.20 1.93 21.57
C ASP A 148 1.06 2.95 21.48
N TYR A 149 -0.02 2.55 20.82
CA TYR A 149 -1.25 3.30 20.57
C TYR A 149 -1.08 4.58 19.75
N SER A 150 0.03 4.69 19.02
CA SER A 150 0.25 5.70 17.98
C SER A 150 -0.05 5.13 16.58
N SER A 151 0.21 5.91 15.52
CA SER A 151 0.11 5.45 14.13
C SER A 151 1.29 4.53 13.79
N ARG A 152 1.22 3.25 14.20
CA ARG A 152 2.34 2.28 14.11
C ARG A 152 2.57 1.69 12.71
N GLN A 153 1.57 1.76 11.84
CA GLN A 153 1.58 1.08 10.54
C GLN A 153 1.33 2.03 9.36
N LEU A 154 0.62 3.14 9.59
CA LEU A 154 0.28 4.14 8.59
C LEU A 154 1.06 5.43 8.83
N HIS A 155 1.63 5.97 7.76
CA HIS A 155 2.46 7.16 7.79
C HIS A 155 2.12 8.10 6.65
N ALA A 156 2.25 9.40 6.89
CA ALA A 156 2.27 10.41 5.85
C ALA A 156 3.74 10.74 5.54
N ILE A 157 4.19 10.42 4.33
CA ILE A 157 5.52 10.80 3.86
C ILE A 157 5.58 12.22 3.37
N GLU A 158 6.72 12.84 3.65
CA GLU A 158 7.13 14.15 3.14
C GLU A 158 8.17 14.00 2.02
N HIS A 159 8.72 15.13 1.58
CA HIS A 159 9.67 15.23 0.47
C HIS A 159 10.93 14.36 0.59
N GLY A 160 11.36 13.98 1.80
CA GLY A 160 12.49 13.07 2.02
C GLY A 160 12.19 11.60 1.74
N GLY A 161 10.93 11.25 1.48
CA GLY A 161 10.47 9.95 1.03
C GLY A 161 10.75 8.81 2.00
N VAL A 162 10.82 7.58 1.47
CA VAL A 162 11.17 6.38 2.23
C VAL A 162 12.53 5.88 1.81
N ARG A 163 13.43 5.67 2.76
CA ARG A 163 14.78 5.16 2.52
C ARG A 163 14.93 3.75 3.07
N PHE A 164 15.62 2.91 2.32
CA PHE A 164 16.04 1.60 2.76
C PHE A 164 17.55 1.54 2.92
N TYR A 165 18.05 1.01 4.03
CA TYR A 165 19.47 0.87 4.32
C TYR A 165 19.86 -0.60 4.42
N ASP A 166 20.93 -1.03 3.75
CA ASP A 166 21.41 -2.43 3.79
C ASP A 166 22.38 -2.71 4.94
N GLN A 167 22.46 -1.81 5.93
CA GLN A 167 23.38 -1.81 7.08
C GLN A 167 24.88 -1.79 6.74
N THR A 168 25.29 -1.94 5.47
CA THR A 168 26.70 -1.92 5.06
C THR A 168 27.22 -0.51 4.78
N SER A 169 26.31 0.43 4.51
CA SER A 169 26.60 1.79 4.13
C SER A 169 25.80 2.81 4.95
N ALA A 170 26.39 3.98 5.18
CA ALA A 170 25.69 5.14 5.74
C ALA A 170 24.73 5.80 4.72
N ARG A 171 24.81 5.43 3.43
CA ARG A 171 23.89 5.87 2.38
C ARG A 171 22.77 4.85 2.20
N PRO A 172 21.54 5.28 1.89
CA PRO A 172 20.47 4.36 1.58
C PRO A 172 20.79 3.57 0.30
N LEU A 173 20.38 2.31 0.27
CA LEU A 173 20.43 1.46 -0.92
C LEU A 173 19.53 2.02 -2.02
N PHE A 174 18.34 2.48 -1.64
CA PHE A 174 17.43 3.21 -2.52
C PHE A 174 16.56 4.17 -1.70
N THR A 175 16.01 5.17 -2.38
CA THR A 175 14.98 6.07 -1.86
C THR A 175 13.75 6.00 -2.76
N PHE A 176 12.59 5.82 -2.14
CA PHE A 176 11.29 5.89 -2.79
C PHE A 176 10.67 7.26 -2.52
N TYR A 177 10.15 7.88 -3.59
CA TYR A 177 9.43 9.14 -3.52
C TYR A 177 8.00 8.96 -4.04
N SER A 178 7.05 9.59 -3.35
CA SER A 178 5.69 9.80 -3.86
C SER A 178 5.48 11.30 -4.02
N PHE A 179 5.02 11.71 -5.20
CA PHE A 179 4.87 13.14 -5.52
C PHE A 179 3.47 13.67 -5.21
N ASP A 180 2.44 12.84 -5.38
CA ASP A 180 1.05 13.28 -5.33
C ASP A 180 0.31 12.81 -4.07
N VAL A 181 0.78 11.75 -3.42
CA VAL A 181 0.09 11.14 -2.27
C VAL A 181 1.04 10.83 -1.11
N PRO A 182 0.72 11.27 0.12
CA PRO A 182 1.61 11.08 1.27
C PRO A 182 1.32 9.77 2.03
N LEU A 183 0.11 9.22 1.96
CA LEU A 183 -0.27 8.12 2.84
C LEU A 183 0.35 6.80 2.36
N LEU A 184 1.08 6.13 3.26
CA LEU A 184 1.64 4.81 3.02
C LEU A 184 1.59 3.91 4.25
N SER A 185 1.85 2.64 4.02
CA SER A 185 2.22 1.67 5.03
C SER A 185 3.41 0.83 4.58
N ILE A 186 4.11 0.25 5.56
CA ILE A 186 5.10 -0.79 5.30
C ILE A 186 4.44 -2.13 5.60
N GLY A 187 4.45 -3.01 4.61
CA GLY A 187 4.13 -4.43 4.74
C GLY A 187 2.71 -4.86 4.43
N SER A 188 1.71 -3.98 4.53
CA SER A 188 0.37 -4.33 4.06
C SER A 188 -0.53 -3.12 3.81
N SER A 189 -1.35 -3.19 2.76
CA SER A 189 -2.47 -2.28 2.53
C SER A 189 -3.66 -2.53 3.48
N GLU A 190 -3.69 -3.66 4.20
CA GLU A 190 -4.75 -3.99 5.18
C GLU A 190 -4.77 -3.08 6.41
N TYR A 191 -3.64 -2.42 6.69
CA TYR A 191 -3.51 -1.54 7.85
C TYR A 191 -4.43 -0.31 7.78
N LEU A 192 -5.04 -0.02 6.62
CA LEU A 192 -5.99 1.09 6.47
C LEU A 192 -7.16 1.04 7.46
N LEU A 193 -7.64 -0.17 7.80
CA LEU A 193 -8.75 -0.40 8.74
C LEU A 193 -8.39 -1.45 9.81
N ASN A 194 -7.10 -1.69 10.06
CA ASN A 194 -6.63 -2.57 11.13
C ASN A 194 -5.73 -1.80 12.10
N PHE A 195 -6.23 -1.54 13.30
CA PHE A 195 -5.60 -0.74 14.34
C PHE A 195 -5.32 -1.61 15.57
N ASP A 196 -4.83 -2.82 15.35
CA ASP A 196 -4.53 -3.83 16.40
C ASP A 196 -3.33 -3.49 17.29
N ASN A 197 -2.78 -2.28 17.15
CA ASN A 197 -1.61 -1.80 17.84
C ASN A 197 -0.34 -2.63 17.58
N SER A 198 -0.27 -3.46 16.53
CA SER A 198 0.98 -4.11 16.14
C SER A 198 1.89 -3.14 15.35
N ILE A 199 3.19 -3.45 15.28
CA ILE A 199 4.12 -2.76 14.38
C ILE A 199 3.91 -3.22 12.94
N ALA A 200 4.45 -2.46 11.98
CA ALA A 200 4.58 -2.93 10.61
C ALA A 200 5.28 -4.30 10.56
N ASP A 201 4.72 -5.22 9.77
CA ASP A 201 5.36 -6.51 9.46
C ASP A 201 6.24 -6.30 8.23
N CYS A 202 7.54 -6.57 8.35
CA CYS A 202 8.52 -6.54 7.26
C CYS A 202 9.37 -7.81 7.25
N GLN A 203 8.80 -8.90 7.76
CA GLN A 203 9.44 -10.21 7.82
C GLN A 203 8.75 -11.23 6.92
N GLY A 204 7.45 -11.06 6.65
CA GLY A 204 6.69 -12.01 5.85
C GLY A 204 7.05 -11.99 4.36
N ILE A 205 6.91 -13.13 3.70
CA ILE A 205 6.92 -13.20 2.23
C ILE A 205 5.85 -12.24 1.71
N ASN A 206 6.26 -11.31 0.86
CA ASN A 206 5.43 -10.23 0.30
C ASN A 206 4.90 -9.20 1.31
N LYS A 207 5.49 -9.16 2.51
CA LYS A 207 5.20 -8.15 3.54
C LYS A 207 6.34 -7.18 3.73
N ASN A 208 7.33 -7.17 2.84
CA ASN A 208 8.48 -6.27 2.96
C ASN A 208 8.37 -5.09 2.00
N GLY A 209 7.17 -4.87 1.44
CA GLY A 209 6.89 -3.83 0.47
C GLY A 209 6.36 -2.54 1.09
N LEU A 210 6.53 -1.45 0.35
CA LEU A 210 5.83 -0.20 0.58
C LEU A 210 4.47 -0.26 -0.11
N PHE A 211 3.43 0.13 0.59
CA PHE A 211 2.09 0.26 0.04
C PHE A 211 1.71 1.73 0.12
N ILE A 212 1.48 2.36 -1.03
CA ILE A 212 1.14 3.78 -1.11
C ILE A 212 -0.32 3.90 -1.49
N ASN A 213 -1.09 4.63 -0.69
CA ASN A 213 -2.51 4.82 -0.94
C ASN A 213 -2.73 5.93 -1.97
N LEU A 214 -3.12 5.54 -3.18
CA LEU A 214 -3.42 6.48 -4.27
C LEU A 214 -4.79 7.13 -4.09
N HIS A 215 -5.72 6.39 -3.50
CA HIS A 215 -7.08 6.82 -3.26
C HIS A 215 -7.70 5.99 -2.13
N ASN A 216 -8.57 6.60 -1.34
CA ASN A 216 -9.49 5.88 -0.48
C ASN A 216 -10.82 6.65 -0.37
N ASN A 217 -11.91 5.90 -0.25
CA ASN A 217 -13.25 6.39 0.04
C ASN A 217 -13.81 5.54 1.18
N LEU A 218 -13.37 5.85 2.40
CA LEU A 218 -13.69 5.11 3.62
C LEU A 218 -14.97 5.55 4.29
#